data_AF-A0A7W7RMT1-F1
#
_entry.id   AF-A0A7W7RMT1-F1
#
_cell.length_a   1.000
_cell.length_b   1.000
_cell.length_c   1.000
_cell.angle_alpha   90.00
_cell.angle_beta   90.00
_cell.angle_gamma   90.00
#
_symmetry.space_group_name_H-M   'P 1'
#
loop_
_entity.id
_entity.type
_entity.pdbx_description
1 polymer ?
#
loop_
_entity_poly.entity_id
_entity_poly.type
_entity_poly.pdbx_seq_one_letter_code
_entity_poly.pdbx_strand_id
1 'polypeptide(L)'
;MPSMHDPLLMLNLALEGFRTAKHRYEGSDSSKYAYEVFVPLAEALWWARSVDEGFENLDGDPYKAERDAHASGRVLPGLRFARNRTNHQQALMVTKRNGVTWPVTWPIRWVSIDWRPLAELPPGRPDTNGERHYSLYLEGGSARDTLDSAAEWFGVAMRRQGTKFASDHRGSTTP
;
A
#
# COMPACT_ATOMS: atom_id res chain seq x y z
N MET A 1 -14.40 -27.69 5.10
CA MET A 1 -13.36 -26.64 4.96
C MET A 1 -13.77 -25.72 3.83
N PRO A 2 -13.61 -24.40 3.96
CA PRO A 2 -13.84 -23.49 2.83
C PRO A 2 -12.88 -23.85 1.69
N SER A 3 -13.34 -23.72 0.45
CA SER A 3 -12.50 -23.93 -0.73
C SER A 3 -11.37 -22.89 -0.75
N MET A 4 -10.13 -23.30 -1.06
CA MET A 4 -9.01 -22.37 -1.30
C MET A 4 -9.25 -21.44 -2.51
N HIS A 5 -10.36 -21.63 -3.24
CA HIS A 5 -10.80 -20.75 -4.32
C HIS A 5 -11.94 -19.80 -3.93
N ASP A 6 -12.32 -19.73 -2.65
CA ASP A 6 -13.27 -18.73 -2.18
C ASP A 6 -12.65 -17.32 -2.28
N PRO A 7 -13.15 -16.43 -3.16
CA PRO A 7 -12.58 -15.11 -3.35
C PRO A 7 -12.64 -14.23 -2.09
N LEU A 8 -13.62 -14.43 -1.21
CA LEU A 8 -13.73 -13.69 0.05
C LEU A 8 -12.66 -14.14 1.05
N LEU A 9 -12.41 -15.45 1.15
CA LEU A 9 -11.32 -15.98 1.94
C LEU A 9 -9.97 -15.45 1.46
N MET A 10 -9.73 -15.47 0.14
CA MET A 10 -8.50 -14.96 -0.46
C MET A 10 -8.30 -13.46 -0.20
N LEU A 11 -9.36 -12.65 -0.31
CA LEU A 11 -9.29 -11.23 0.04
C LEU A 11 -8.96 -11.02 1.52
N ASN A 12 -9.61 -11.76 2.43
CA ASN A 12 -9.34 -11.65 3.86
C ASN A 12 -7.89 -12.00 4.21
N LEU A 13 -7.34 -13.05 3.58
CA LEU A 13 -5.91 -13.39 3.71
C LEU A 13 -5.02 -12.28 3.17
N ALA A 14 -5.37 -11.67 2.03
CA ALA A 14 -4.61 -10.57 1.46
C ALA A 14 -4.63 -9.33 2.37
N LEU A 15 -5.78 -9.02 2.96
CA LEU A 15 -5.93 -7.93 3.94
C LEU A 15 -5.05 -8.16 5.17
N GLU A 16 -5.00 -9.39 5.67
CA GLU A 16 -4.17 -9.72 6.82
C GLU A 16 -2.67 -9.69 6.50
N GLY A 17 -2.30 -10.18 5.32
CA GLY A 17 -0.94 -10.06 4.79
C GLY A 17 -0.50 -8.59 4.68
N PHE A 18 -1.38 -7.72 4.16
CA PHE A 18 -1.14 -6.29 4.08
C PHE A 18 -0.93 -5.66 5.46
N ARG A 19 -1.83 -5.92 6.42
CA ARG A 19 -1.73 -5.40 7.79
C ARG A 19 -0.43 -5.84 8.46
N THR A 20 -0.08 -7.11 8.35
CA THR A 20 1.13 -7.68 8.95
C THR A 20 2.39 -7.08 8.34
N ALA A 21 2.44 -6.93 7.01
CA ALA A 21 3.58 -6.32 6.33
C ALA A 21 3.74 -4.83 6.68
N LYS A 22 2.63 -4.08 6.69
CA LYS A 22 2.59 -2.67 7.12
C LYS A 22 3.08 -2.52 8.56
N HIS A 23 2.60 -3.35 9.48
CA HIS A 23 3.03 -3.31 10.88
C HIS A 23 4.54 -3.56 11.03
N ARG A 24 5.10 -4.54 10.30
CA ARG A 24 6.55 -4.78 10.28
C ARG A 24 7.32 -3.59 9.72
N TYR A 25 6.81 -2.94 8.67
CA TYR A 25 7.41 -1.75 8.10
C TYR A 25 7.42 -0.59 9.11
N GLU A 26 6.32 -0.38 9.83
CA GLU A 26 6.21 0.67 10.84
C GLU A 26 7.12 0.48 12.05
N GLY A 27 7.39 -0.78 12.40
CA GLY A 27 8.33 -1.15 13.46
C GLY A 27 9.77 -1.28 12.99
N SER A 28 10.06 -1.07 11.71
CA SER A 28 11.41 -1.24 11.17
C SER A 28 12.38 -0.15 11.65
N ASP A 29 13.62 -0.56 11.94
CA ASP A 29 14.70 0.37 12.28
C ASP A 29 15.75 0.44 11.16
N SER A 30 15.72 1.54 10.42
CA SER A 30 16.71 1.81 9.35
C SER A 30 18.13 2.09 9.87
N SER A 31 18.36 2.13 11.19
CA SER A 31 19.63 2.51 11.80
C SER A 31 20.75 1.50 11.53
N LYS A 32 20.39 0.23 11.32
CA LYS A 32 21.35 -0.88 11.21
C LYS A 32 21.48 -1.40 9.79
N TYR A 33 20.36 -1.74 9.14
CA TYR A 33 20.37 -2.27 7.78
C TYR A 33 19.19 -1.80 6.95
N ALA A 34 19.46 -1.43 5.70
CA ALA A 34 18.44 -0.98 4.76
C ALA A 34 17.32 -2.03 4.55
N TYR A 35 17.67 -3.32 4.49
CA TYR A 35 16.70 -4.40 4.22
C TYR A 35 15.58 -4.47 5.28
N GLU A 36 15.83 -4.03 6.52
CA GLU A 36 14.82 -4.06 7.60
C GLU A 36 13.63 -3.16 7.28
N VAL A 37 13.82 -2.15 6.43
CA VAL A 37 12.78 -1.25 5.93
C VAL A 37 12.25 -1.72 4.58
N PHE A 38 13.15 -2.05 3.66
CA PHE A 38 12.79 -2.30 2.26
C PHE A 38 11.99 -3.59 2.07
N VAL A 39 12.33 -4.65 2.81
CA VAL A 39 11.62 -5.94 2.72
C VAL A 39 10.15 -5.78 3.14
N PRO A 40 9.82 -5.27 4.34
CA PRO A 40 8.41 -5.13 4.72
C PRO A 40 7.66 -4.09 3.89
N LEU A 41 8.33 -3.05 3.36
CA LEU A 41 7.71 -2.14 2.40
C LEU A 41 7.33 -2.88 1.11
N ALA A 42 8.25 -3.67 0.53
CA ALA A 42 7.97 -4.43 -0.69
C ALA A 42 6.86 -5.46 -0.48
N GLU A 43 6.84 -6.14 0.67
CA GLU A 43 5.76 -7.06 1.04
C GLU A 43 4.42 -6.31 1.18
N ALA A 44 4.40 -5.13 1.81
CA ALA A 44 3.20 -4.32 1.95
C ALA A 44 2.66 -3.87 0.57
N LEU A 45 3.53 -3.44 -0.34
CA LEU A 45 3.15 -3.11 -1.72
C LEU A 45 2.57 -4.30 -2.48
N TRP A 46 3.15 -5.48 -2.30
CA TRP A 46 2.67 -6.70 -2.92
C TRP A 46 1.26 -7.04 -2.44
N TRP A 47 1.06 -7.07 -1.12
CA TRP A 47 -0.26 -7.34 -0.53
C TRP A 47 -1.28 -6.25 -0.84
N ALA A 48 -0.89 -4.98 -0.86
CA ALA A 48 -1.79 -3.89 -1.25
C ALA A 48 -2.37 -4.12 -2.66
N ARG A 49 -1.54 -4.56 -3.62
CA ARG A 49 -2.05 -4.90 -4.95
C ARG A 49 -2.97 -6.13 -4.92
N SER A 50 -2.62 -7.16 -4.16
CA SER A 50 -3.48 -8.35 -4.03
C SER A 50 -4.86 -8.01 -3.44
N VAL A 51 -4.92 -7.09 -2.47
CA VAL A 51 -6.17 -6.61 -1.89
C VAL A 51 -6.98 -5.81 -2.91
N ASP A 52 -6.36 -4.85 -3.60
CA ASP A 52 -6.99 -4.05 -4.66
C ASP A 52 -7.55 -4.95 -5.77
N GLU A 53 -6.80 -5.96 -6.22
CA GLU A 53 -7.27 -6.98 -7.17
C GLU A 53 -8.43 -7.81 -6.63
N GLY A 54 -8.37 -8.21 -5.36
CA GLY A 54 -9.44 -8.97 -4.72
C GLY A 54 -10.76 -8.20 -4.71
N PHE A 55 -10.72 -6.91 -4.41
CA PHE A 55 -11.89 -6.03 -4.51
C PHE A 55 -12.34 -5.83 -5.97
N GLU A 56 -11.41 -5.57 -6.90
CA GLU A 56 -11.71 -5.45 -8.34
C GLU A 56 -12.39 -6.71 -8.89
N ASN A 57 -11.95 -7.90 -8.49
CA ASN A 57 -12.52 -9.16 -8.97
C ASN A 57 -13.93 -9.43 -8.44
N LEU A 58 -14.26 -8.88 -7.28
CA LEU A 58 -15.52 -9.13 -6.59
C LEU A 58 -16.62 -8.12 -6.94
N ASP A 59 -16.23 -6.86 -7.20
CA ASP A 59 -17.16 -5.75 -7.41
C ASP A 59 -16.88 -4.94 -8.68
N GLY A 60 -15.81 -5.25 -9.43
CA GLY A 60 -15.60 -4.73 -10.79
C GLY A 60 -15.43 -3.21 -10.87
N ASP A 61 -16.12 -2.61 -11.83
CA ASP A 61 -16.02 -1.19 -12.14
C ASP A 61 -16.61 -0.26 -11.06
N PRO A 62 -17.71 -0.60 -10.37
CA PRO A 62 -18.16 0.15 -9.19
C PRO A 62 -17.05 0.38 -8.16
N TYR A 63 -16.29 -0.66 -7.81
CA TYR A 63 -15.15 -0.53 -6.89
C TYR A 63 -14.09 0.43 -7.43
N LYS A 64 -13.69 0.29 -8.70
CA LYS A 64 -12.66 1.13 -9.31
C LYS A 64 -13.10 2.61 -9.33
N ALA A 65 -14.34 2.87 -9.72
CA ALA A 65 -14.88 4.22 -9.77
C ALA A 65 -14.86 4.90 -8.41
N GLU A 66 -15.26 4.19 -7.35
CA GLU A 66 -15.22 4.74 -5.99
C GLU A 66 -13.79 4.90 -5.46
N ARG A 67 -12.90 3.92 -5.72
CA ARG A 67 -11.48 4.01 -5.37
C ARG A 67 -10.85 5.26 -5.98
N ASP A 68 -11.09 5.48 -7.27
CA ASP A 68 -10.49 6.57 -8.03
C ASP A 68 -11.11 7.93 -7.66
N ALA A 69 -12.30 7.96 -7.05
CA ALA A 69 -12.91 9.16 -6.49
C ALA A 69 -12.47 9.45 -5.04
N HIS A 70 -12.20 8.41 -4.24
CA HIS A 70 -11.84 8.56 -2.83
C HIS A 70 -10.42 9.11 -2.64
N ALA A 71 -10.22 10.00 -1.67
CA ALA A 71 -8.90 10.58 -1.38
C ALA A 71 -7.85 9.49 -1.09
N SER A 72 -8.15 8.58 -0.18
CA SER A 72 -7.24 7.51 0.22
C SER A 72 -7.20 6.34 -0.79
N GLY A 73 -8.16 6.23 -1.71
CA GLY A 73 -8.18 5.17 -2.72
C GLY A 73 -7.27 5.46 -3.92
N ARG A 74 -7.12 6.74 -4.28
CA ARG A 74 -6.31 7.21 -5.41
C ARG A 74 -4.82 6.91 -5.33
N VAL A 75 -4.31 6.54 -4.15
CA VAL A 75 -2.91 6.11 -3.99
C VAL A 75 -2.64 4.74 -4.60
N LEU A 76 -3.65 3.86 -4.72
CA LEU A 76 -3.46 2.46 -5.10
C LEU A 76 -2.90 2.26 -6.51
N PRO A 77 -3.35 2.97 -7.56
CA PRO A 77 -2.71 2.87 -8.87
C PRO A 77 -1.22 3.31 -8.84
N GLY A 78 -0.88 4.31 -8.01
CA GLY A 78 0.50 4.73 -7.78
C GLY A 78 1.32 3.66 -7.04
N LEU A 79 0.74 3.02 -6.02
CA LEU A 79 1.40 1.91 -5.30
C LEU A 79 1.61 0.68 -6.20
N ARG A 80 0.66 0.40 -7.12
CA ARG A 80 0.83 -0.62 -8.15
C ARG A 80 2.02 -0.31 -9.06
N PHE A 81 2.15 0.94 -9.50
CA PHE A 81 3.31 1.38 -10.27
C PHE A 81 4.59 1.20 -9.46
N ALA A 82 4.61 1.65 -8.19
CA ALA A 82 5.76 1.50 -7.31
C ALA A 82 6.17 0.04 -7.10
N ARG A 83 5.20 -0.85 -6.91
CA ARG A 83 5.41 -2.30 -6.81
C ARG A 83 6.03 -2.87 -8.09
N ASN A 84 5.50 -2.50 -9.25
CA ASN A 84 6.01 -2.97 -10.54
C ASN A 84 7.46 -2.51 -10.77
N ARG A 85 7.77 -1.25 -10.44
CA ARG A 85 9.14 -0.74 -10.50
C ARG A 85 10.05 -1.43 -9.47
N THR A 86 9.59 -1.67 -8.24
CA THR A 86 10.39 -2.38 -7.21
C THR A 86 10.75 -3.81 -7.65
N ASN A 87 9.82 -4.53 -8.26
CA ASN A 87 10.06 -5.90 -8.75
C ASN A 87 11.06 -5.97 -9.91
N HIS A 88 11.14 -4.94 -10.75
CA HIS A 88 11.99 -4.93 -11.94
C HIS A 88 13.29 -4.13 -11.77
N GLN A 89 13.34 -3.20 -10.82
CA GLN A 89 14.43 -2.23 -10.69
C GLN A 89 15.07 -2.19 -9.29
N GLN A 90 14.64 -3.06 -8.35
CA GLN A 90 15.15 -3.25 -6.98
C GLN A 90 15.35 -1.96 -6.14
N ALA A 91 14.60 -1.80 -5.05
CA ALA A 91 14.84 -0.87 -3.91
C ALA A 91 15.24 0.61 -4.19
N LEU A 92 15.08 1.13 -5.41
CA LEU A 92 15.52 2.48 -5.78
C LEU A 92 14.45 3.57 -5.66
N MET A 93 13.24 3.23 -5.19
CA MET A 93 12.09 4.15 -5.25
C MET A 93 11.92 5.05 -4.04
N VAL A 94 12.70 4.84 -2.98
CA VAL A 94 12.56 5.63 -1.76
C VAL A 94 13.87 6.24 -1.32
N THR A 95 13.80 7.44 -0.76
CA THR A 95 14.94 8.18 -0.20
C THR A 95 14.73 8.39 1.29
N LYS A 96 15.84 8.32 2.03
CA LYS A 96 15.91 8.64 3.46
C LYS A 96 15.97 10.16 3.63
N ARG A 97 14.97 10.76 4.26
CA ARG A 97 15.05 12.17 4.67
C ARG A 97 15.82 12.26 5.99
N ASN A 98 16.98 12.92 5.98
CA ASN A 98 17.69 13.27 7.21
C ASN A 98 17.12 14.58 7.76
N GLY A 99 16.68 14.58 9.03
CA GLY A 99 16.34 15.81 9.73
C GLY A 99 17.56 16.71 9.92
N VAL A 100 17.35 18.03 9.93
CA VAL A 100 18.38 19.06 10.14
C VAL A 100 19.11 18.83 11.46
N THR A 101 20.42 18.60 11.42
CA THR A 101 21.28 18.52 12.61
C THR A 101 21.55 19.90 13.19
N TRP A 102 20.80 20.29 14.23
CA TRP A 102 21.19 21.34 15.19
C TRP A 102 21.85 20.69 16.43
N PRO A 103 22.82 21.35 17.10
CA PRO A 103 23.61 20.75 18.18
C PRO A 103 22.82 20.64 19.49
N VAL A 104 21.82 19.75 19.53
CA VAL A 104 21.24 19.19 20.75
C VAL A 104 20.86 17.75 20.42
N THR A 105 21.48 16.78 21.10
CA THR A 105 21.18 15.35 20.97
C THR A 105 19.74 15.05 21.37
N TRP A 106 18.83 15.04 20.41
CA TRP A 106 17.50 14.45 20.52
C TRP A 106 17.51 13.02 19.97
N PRO A 107 17.27 11.97 20.78
CA PRO A 107 17.34 10.60 20.34
C PRO A 107 16.00 10.18 19.72
N ILE A 108 15.59 10.81 18.62
CA ILE A 108 14.55 10.24 17.76
C ILE A 108 14.92 10.51 16.30
N ARG A 109 15.63 9.55 15.69
CA ARG A 109 15.82 9.56 14.23
C ARG A 109 14.54 9.03 13.59
N TRP A 110 13.58 9.91 13.32
CA TRP A 110 12.51 9.60 12.37
C TRP A 110 13.12 9.58 10.98
N VAL A 111 13.63 8.42 10.59
CA VAL A 111 14.02 8.19 9.20
C VAL A 111 12.72 7.99 8.44
N SER A 112 12.18 9.06 7.87
CA SER A 112 11.09 8.92 6.91
C SER A 112 11.68 8.41 5.60
N ILE A 113 10.95 7.46 5.02
CA ILE A 113 11.27 6.82 3.77
C ILE A 113 10.26 7.39 2.79
N ASP A 114 10.73 8.30 1.97
CA ASP A 114 9.87 9.08 1.08
C ASP A 114 9.97 8.52 -0.34
N TRP A 115 8.88 8.55 -1.08
CA TRP A 115 8.88 8.22 -2.50
C TRP A 115 9.73 9.21 -3.28
N ARG A 116 10.64 8.70 -4.10
CA ARG A 116 11.48 9.54 -4.97
C ARG A 116 10.67 10.18 -6.08
N PRO A 117 11.10 11.35 -6.58
CA PRO A 117 10.57 11.93 -7.79
C PRO A 117 10.56 10.98 -8.98
N LEU A 118 9.51 10.99 -9.79
CA LEU A 118 9.41 10.12 -10.97
C LEU A 118 10.60 10.33 -11.92
N ALA A 119 11.06 11.57 -12.05
CA ALA A 119 12.21 11.95 -12.87
C ALA A 119 13.54 11.37 -12.38
N GLU A 120 13.63 10.96 -11.11
CA GLU A 120 14.83 10.34 -10.54
C GLU A 120 14.84 8.80 -10.62
N LEU A 121 13.74 8.21 -11.07
CA LEU A 121 13.62 6.76 -11.18
C LEU A 121 14.28 6.28 -12.48
N PRO A 122 14.94 5.11 -12.47
CA PRO A 122 15.49 4.54 -13.69
C PRO A 122 14.39 4.27 -14.73
N PRO A 123 14.69 4.31 -16.04
CA PRO A 123 13.69 4.09 -17.08
C PRO A 123 13.09 2.69 -16.97
N GLY A 124 11.76 2.59 -16.99
CA GLY A 124 11.01 1.35 -16.85
C GLY A 124 10.05 1.12 -18.01
N ARG A 125 9.26 0.05 -17.96
CA ARG A 125 8.19 -0.19 -18.92
C ARG A 125 7.16 0.97 -18.85
N PRO A 126 6.66 1.47 -19.98
CA PRO A 126 5.66 2.52 -20.00
C PRO A 126 4.39 2.10 -19.24
N ASP A 127 3.96 2.92 -18.29
CA ASP A 127 2.68 2.80 -17.58
C ASP A 127 2.14 4.21 -17.29
N THR A 128 1.63 4.88 -18.33
CA THR A 128 1.24 6.30 -18.26
C THR A 128 0.21 6.58 -17.15
N ASN A 129 -0.70 5.63 -16.90
CA ASN A 129 -1.69 5.81 -15.84
C ASN A 129 -1.08 5.64 -14.44
N GLY A 130 -0.24 4.61 -14.26
CA GLY A 130 0.49 4.40 -13.01
C GLY A 130 1.46 5.53 -12.68
N GLU A 131 2.20 6.02 -13.68
CA GLU A 131 3.12 7.16 -13.58
C GLU A 131 2.39 8.44 -13.15
N ARG A 132 1.23 8.73 -13.75
CA ARG A 132 0.39 9.87 -13.36
C ARG A 132 -0.03 9.78 -11.90
N HIS A 133 -0.52 8.62 -11.45
CA HIS A 133 -0.96 8.46 -10.06
C HIS A 133 0.21 8.50 -9.07
N TYR A 134 1.35 7.90 -9.44
CA TYR A 134 2.57 7.99 -8.66
C TYR A 134 2.99 9.45 -8.47
N SER A 135 3.06 10.21 -9.56
CA SER A 135 3.49 11.61 -9.50
C SER A 135 2.50 12.51 -8.73
N LEU A 136 1.19 12.26 -8.84
CA LEU A 136 0.18 13.07 -8.16
C LEU A 136 0.02 12.75 -6.67
N TYR A 137 0.22 11.50 -6.26
CA TYR A 137 -0.23 11.03 -4.94
C TYR A 137 0.86 10.39 -4.08
N LEU A 138 2.00 10.01 -4.66
CA LEU A 138 3.09 9.35 -3.94
C LEU A 138 4.36 10.20 -3.91
N GLU A 139 4.78 10.71 -5.07
CA GLU A 139 6.04 11.43 -5.27
C GLU A 139 6.30 12.51 -4.20
N GLY A 140 7.47 12.43 -3.55
CA GLY A 140 7.90 13.33 -2.47
C GLY A 140 7.20 13.11 -1.12
N GLY A 141 6.16 12.28 -1.09
CA GLY A 141 5.42 11.89 0.10
C GLY A 141 6.03 10.72 0.85
N SER A 142 5.60 10.54 2.09
CA SER A 142 6.03 9.45 2.98
C SER A 142 5.42 8.12 2.55
N ALA A 143 6.25 7.07 2.45
CA ALA A 143 5.76 5.73 2.15
C ALA A 143 4.82 5.20 3.26
N ARG A 144 5.05 5.56 4.52
CA ARG A 144 4.13 5.27 5.63
C ARG A 144 2.74 5.86 5.36
N ASP A 145 2.67 7.14 5.03
CA ASP A 145 1.40 7.86 4.86
C ASP A 145 0.60 7.29 3.69
N THR A 146 1.28 6.83 2.63
CA THR A 146 0.64 6.15 1.51
C THR A 146 0.12 4.76 1.86
N LEU A 147 0.82 4.01 2.72
CA LEU A 147 0.32 2.72 3.25
C LEU A 147 -0.82 2.92 4.23
N ASP A 148 -0.81 3.99 5.03
CA ASP A 148 -1.94 4.40 5.87
C ASP A 148 -3.17 4.74 5.04
N SER A 149 -2.99 5.50 3.96
CA SER A 149 -4.07 5.84 3.02
C SER A 149 -4.66 4.59 2.37
N ALA A 150 -3.82 3.63 1.96
CA ALA A 150 -4.29 2.35 1.44
C ALA A 150 -5.08 1.55 2.49
N ALA A 151 -4.60 1.50 3.75
CA ALA A 151 -5.28 0.83 4.85
C ALA A 151 -6.66 1.45 5.13
N GLU A 152 -6.73 2.78 5.15
CA GLU A 152 -7.99 3.51 5.31
C GLU A 152 -8.98 3.17 4.21
N TRP A 153 -8.53 3.22 2.95
CA TRP A 153 -9.37 2.86 1.81
C TRP A 153 -9.87 1.41 1.90
N PHE A 154 -9.02 0.46 2.25
CA PHE A 154 -9.46 -0.93 2.43
C PHE A 154 -10.52 -1.07 3.52
N GLY A 155 -10.40 -0.30 4.60
CA GLY A 155 -11.44 -0.23 5.63
C GLY A 155 -12.76 0.32 5.10
N VAL A 156 -12.72 1.37 4.26
CA VAL A 156 -13.91 1.91 3.58
C VAL A 156 -14.50 0.86 2.65
N ALA A 157 -13.68 0.24 1.80
CA ALA A 157 -14.10 -0.75 0.81
C ALA A 157 -14.79 -1.97 1.46
N MET A 158 -14.30 -2.45 2.60
CA MET A 158 -14.93 -3.53 3.37
C MET A 158 -16.33 -3.19 3.87
N ARG A 159 -16.59 -1.92 4.20
CA ARG A 159 -17.87 -1.48 4.78
C ARG A 159 -18.92 -1.11 3.73
N ARG A 160 -18.59 -1.19 2.43
CA ARG A 160 -19.51 -0.83 1.34
C ARG A 160 -20.73 -1.76 1.32
N GLN A 161 -21.91 -1.19 1.57
CA GLN A 161 -23.19 -1.90 1.53
C GLN A 161 -23.56 -2.30 0.09
N GLY A 162 -24.35 -3.36 -0.07
CA GLY A 162 -24.82 -3.82 -1.39
C GLY A 162 -23.78 -4.59 -2.22
N THR A 163 -22.56 -4.75 -1.70
CA THR A 163 -21.52 -5.58 -2.28
C THR A 163 -21.60 -7.02 -1.73
N LYS A 164 -20.99 -7.99 -2.43
CA LYS A 164 -20.88 -9.39 -1.96
C LYS A 164 -20.20 -9.51 -0.58
N PHE A 165 -19.43 -8.49 -0.16
CA PHE A 165 -18.75 -8.42 1.13
C PHE A 165 -19.70 -8.16 2.32
N ALA A 166 -20.69 -7.28 2.13
CA ALA A 166 -21.58 -6.81 3.20
C ALA A 166 -22.68 -7.82 3.57
N SER A 167 -22.90 -8.84 2.74
CA SER A 167 -23.84 -9.93 3.00
C SER A 167 -23.31 -10.94 4.03
N ASP A 168 -22.00 -11.15 4.10
CA ASP A 168 -21.40 -12.23 4.91
C ASP A 168 -21.03 -11.78 6.35
N HIS A 169 -20.72 -10.49 6.54
CA HIS A 169 -20.49 -9.92 7.87
C HIS A 169 -21.75 -9.83 8.75
N ARG A 170 -22.95 -10.09 8.22
CA ARG A 170 -24.20 -10.16 8.98
C ARG A 170 -24.55 -11.56 9.50
N GLY A 171 -23.77 -12.59 9.14
CA GLY A 171 -24.00 -13.97 9.56
C GLY A 171 -23.30 -14.41 10.84
N SER A 172 -22.41 -13.59 11.42
CA SER A 172 -21.54 -13.97 12.54
C SER A 172 -21.90 -13.37 13.90
N THR A 173 -23.10 -12.82 14.06
CA THR A 173 -23.61 -12.37 15.37
C THR A 173 -24.88 -13.14 15.75
N THR A 174 -24.69 -14.32 16.34
CA THR A 174 -25.62 -14.88 17.34
C THR A 174 -24.78 -15.62 18.39
N PRO A 175 -25.12 -15.51 19.68
CA PRO A 175 -24.24 -15.80 20.81
C PRO A 175 -23.93 -17.28 21.01
#